data_AF-A0A7W1SA82-F1
#
_entry.id   AF-A0A7W1SA82-F1
#
_cell.length_a   1.000
_cell.length_b   1.000
_cell.length_c   1.000
_cell.angle_alpha   90.00
_cell.angle_beta   90.00
_cell.angle_gamma   90.00
#
_symmetry.space_group_name_H-M   'P 1'
#
loop_
_entity.id
_entity.type
_entity.pdbx_description
1 polymer ?
#
loop_
_entity_poly.entity_id
_entity_poly.type
_entity_poly.pdbx_seq_one_letter_code
_entity_poly.pdbx_strand_id
1 'polypeptide(L)'
;GDIVTAVGNNEIDQNGNYIDPLYGKIEFTNLITCRAFAGDTLSLHIQRGGKPMQLDLAIEHRAANDYVIPPYNGDQPPLYYVLGGLIFQELSRQYLREWGGNWQKDAPQRFVYMDRFQSELFPEGDRRVVVLSQVLPANSTIGYDEFGFLTVQKVNGKEIRSLRDLAEAVKQPLGGFIKIETEEDPKQLELDAGQVAEESASVQENYGLPALDRLE
;
A
#
# COMPACT_ATOMS: atom_id res chain seq x y z
N GLY A 1 -15.68 -19.35 12.47
CA GLY A 1 -15.86 -17.89 12.49
C GLY A 1 -17.19 -17.55 13.15
N ASP A 2 -17.42 -16.28 13.40
CA ASP A 2 -18.71 -15.78 13.85
C ASP A 2 -19.67 -15.62 12.67
N ILE A 3 -20.97 -15.77 12.92
CA ILE A 3 -22.02 -15.52 11.92
C ILE A 3 -22.74 -14.24 12.34
N VAL A 4 -22.72 -13.20 11.49
CA VAL A 4 -23.50 -11.99 11.74
C VAL A 4 -24.96 -12.25 11.36
N THR A 5 -25.88 -11.99 12.29
CA THR A 5 -27.32 -12.26 12.10
C THR A 5 -28.17 -11.00 12.06
N ALA A 6 -27.72 -9.91 12.67
CA ALA A 6 -28.39 -8.61 12.58
C ALA A 6 -27.43 -7.45 12.85
N VAL A 7 -27.77 -6.27 12.33
CA VAL A 7 -27.10 -5.00 12.60
C VAL A 7 -28.13 -4.00 13.12
N GLY A 8 -27.94 -3.58 14.38
CA GLY A 8 -28.97 -2.93 15.17
C GLY A 8 -30.23 -3.79 15.23
N ASN A 9 -31.36 -3.19 14.86
CA ASN A 9 -32.65 -3.88 14.81
C ASN A 9 -32.95 -4.53 13.45
N ASN A 10 -31.98 -4.58 12.52
CA ASN A 10 -32.19 -5.08 11.17
C ASN A 10 -31.61 -6.49 11.03
N GLU A 11 -32.48 -7.49 10.87
CA GLU A 11 -32.06 -8.85 10.56
C GLU A 11 -31.39 -8.92 9.18
N ILE A 12 -30.35 -9.75 9.09
CA ILE A 12 -29.59 -9.99 7.88
C ILE A 12 -29.89 -11.41 7.41
N ASP A 13 -30.28 -11.55 6.15
CA ASP A 13 -30.54 -12.85 5.54
C ASP A 13 -29.26 -13.58 5.09
N GLN A 14 -29.43 -14.82 4.62
CA GLN A 14 -28.33 -15.67 4.16
C GLN A 14 -27.52 -15.10 2.98
N ASN A 15 -28.03 -14.08 2.29
CA ASN A 15 -27.35 -13.42 1.18
C ASN A 15 -26.69 -12.10 1.62
N GLY A 16 -26.70 -11.75 2.91
CA GLY A 16 -26.15 -10.49 3.40
C GLY A 16 -27.09 -9.28 3.26
N ASN A 17 -28.38 -9.51 3.01
CA ASN A 17 -29.32 -8.42 2.76
C ASN A 17 -30.25 -8.16 3.96
N TYR A 18 -30.69 -6.91 4.10
CA TYR A 18 -31.76 -6.51 5.03
C TYR A 18 -32.87 -5.79 4.26
N ILE A 19 -34.01 -5.56 4.92
CA ILE A 19 -35.13 -4.80 4.34
C ILE A 19 -35.04 -3.34 4.80
N ASP A 20 -34.58 -2.47 3.90
CA ASP A 20 -34.60 -1.03 4.14
C ASP A 20 -36.02 -0.48 3.94
N PRO A 21 -36.53 0.37 4.84
CA PRO A 21 -37.88 0.93 4.72
C PRO A 21 -38.13 1.75 3.45
N LEU A 22 -37.09 2.33 2.85
CA LEU A 22 -37.19 3.17 1.66
C LEU A 22 -36.83 2.41 0.39
N TYR A 23 -35.79 1.58 0.43
CA TYR A 23 -35.22 0.94 -0.76
C TYR A 23 -35.60 -0.54 -0.91
N GLY A 24 -36.30 -1.12 0.08
CA GLY A 24 -36.58 -2.55 0.10
C GLY A 24 -35.33 -3.38 0.37
N LYS A 25 -35.22 -4.56 -0.25
CA LYS A 25 -34.15 -5.51 0.03
C LYS A 25 -32.81 -5.03 -0.54
N ILE A 26 -31.84 -4.74 0.31
CA ILE A 26 -30.49 -4.26 -0.06
C ILE A 26 -29.40 -4.81 0.87
N GLU A 27 -28.14 -4.70 0.44
CA GLU A 27 -26.97 -5.18 1.19
C GLU A 27 -26.80 -4.48 2.54
N PHE A 28 -26.45 -5.24 3.57
CA PHE A 28 -26.32 -4.74 4.95
C PHE A 28 -25.25 -3.66 5.11
N THR A 29 -24.27 -3.58 4.20
CA THR A 29 -23.23 -2.54 4.22
C THR A 29 -23.81 -1.13 4.20
N ASN A 30 -25.00 -0.93 3.62
CA ASN A 30 -25.70 0.35 3.65
C ASN A 30 -26.01 0.84 5.08
N LEU A 31 -26.25 -0.08 6.04
CA LEU A 31 -26.44 0.28 7.45
C LEU A 31 -25.17 0.87 8.06
N ILE A 32 -24.00 0.42 7.59
CA ILE A 32 -22.69 0.84 8.10
C ILE A 32 -22.25 2.12 7.39
N THR A 33 -22.48 2.26 6.08
CA THR A 33 -21.94 3.37 5.29
C THR A 33 -22.87 4.56 5.14
N CYS A 34 -24.20 4.37 5.24
CA CYS A 34 -25.18 5.41 4.94
C CYS A 34 -26.08 5.77 6.12
N ARG A 35 -26.16 4.91 7.15
CA ARG A 35 -27.04 5.10 8.31
C ARG A 35 -26.28 5.36 9.62
N ALA A 36 -25.02 4.93 9.71
CA ALA A 36 -24.15 5.18 10.85
C ALA A 36 -23.11 6.26 10.52
N PHE A 37 -22.67 6.98 11.55
CA PHE A 37 -21.64 8.01 11.48
C PHE A 37 -20.43 7.63 12.34
N ALA A 38 -19.27 8.23 12.04
CA ALA A 38 -18.09 8.06 12.87
C ALA A 38 -18.36 8.57 14.29
N GLY A 39 -17.99 7.76 15.30
CA GLY A 39 -18.30 7.99 16.71
C GLY A 39 -19.58 7.29 17.19
N ASP A 40 -20.43 6.80 16.29
CA ASP A 40 -21.58 6.00 16.68
C ASP A 40 -21.15 4.63 17.24
N THR A 41 -22.01 4.06 18.08
CA THR A 41 -21.89 2.66 18.51
C THR A 41 -22.97 1.84 17.83
N LEU A 42 -22.55 0.85 17.05
CA LEU A 42 -23.42 -0.04 16.29
C LEU A 42 -23.48 -1.42 16.97
N SER A 43 -24.67 -1.82 17.42
CA SER A 43 -24.90 -3.16 17.93
C SER A 43 -24.89 -4.17 16.77
N LEU A 44 -24.04 -5.19 16.85
CA LEU A 44 -24.06 -6.37 15.99
C LEU A 44 -24.56 -7.57 16.78
N HIS A 45 -25.56 -8.25 16.23
CA HIS A 45 -25.96 -9.56 16.71
C HIS A 45 -25.22 -10.63 15.93
N ILE A 46 -24.58 -11.55 16.66
CA ILE A 46 -23.79 -12.62 16.08
C ILE A 46 -24.13 -13.97 16.71
N GLN A 47 -23.75 -15.05 16.03
CA GLN A 47 -23.69 -16.40 16.57
C GLN A 47 -22.24 -16.87 16.64
N ARG A 48 -21.75 -17.19 17.85
CA ARG A 48 -20.41 -17.70 18.10
C ARG A 48 -20.48 -19.04 18.81
N GLY A 49 -19.92 -20.09 18.19
CA GLY A 49 -19.99 -21.45 18.73
C GLY A 49 -21.43 -21.96 18.93
N GLY A 50 -22.35 -21.55 18.05
CA GLY A 50 -23.77 -21.90 18.12
C GLY A 50 -24.60 -21.07 19.09
N LYS A 51 -23.99 -20.16 19.87
CA LYS A 51 -24.71 -19.33 20.86
C LYS A 51 -24.91 -17.90 20.35
N PRO A 52 -26.12 -17.31 20.54
CA PRO A 52 -26.35 -15.91 20.20
C PRO A 52 -25.59 -15.00 21.16
N MET A 53 -25.00 -13.95 20.61
CA MET A 53 -24.27 -12.90 21.33
C MET A 53 -24.55 -11.54 20.67
N GLN A 54 -24.36 -10.47 21.44
CA GLN A 54 -24.40 -9.10 20.94
C GLN A 54 -23.04 -8.45 21.21
N LEU A 55 -22.52 -7.73 20.22
CA LEU A 55 -21.28 -6.96 20.29
C LEU A 55 -21.59 -5.52 19.91
N ASP A 56 -21.15 -4.57 20.72
CA ASP A 56 -21.25 -3.16 20.38
C ASP A 56 -19.93 -2.71 19.74
N LEU A 57 -19.99 -2.27 18.48
CA LEU A 57 -18.83 -1.82 17.71
C LEU A 57 -18.84 -0.30 17.58
N ALA A 58 -17.73 0.34 17.93
CA ALA A 58 -17.52 1.74 17.60
C ALA A 58 -17.29 1.88 16.08
N ILE A 59 -18.04 2.77 15.44
CA ILE A 59 -17.87 3.09 14.03
C ILE A 59 -16.83 4.19 13.92
N GLU A 60 -15.77 3.92 13.18
CA GLU A 60 -14.68 4.86 12.97
C GLU A 60 -14.56 5.23 11.49
N HIS A 61 -14.17 6.47 11.23
CA HIS A 61 -13.73 6.87 9.90
C HIS A 61 -12.28 6.44 9.72
N ARG A 62 -12.02 5.63 8.69
CA ARG A 62 -10.66 5.33 8.27
C ARG A 62 -10.22 6.35 7.23
N ALA A 63 -9.28 7.24 7.59
CA ALA A 63 -8.75 8.21 6.67
C ALA A 63 -7.88 7.52 5.61
N ALA A 64 -7.71 8.15 4.44
CA ALA A 64 -6.92 7.58 3.34
C ALA A 64 -5.48 7.25 3.75
N ASN A 65 -4.89 8.04 4.63
CA ASN A 65 -3.54 7.84 5.14
C ASN A 65 -3.42 6.69 6.15
N ASP A 66 -4.55 6.17 6.66
CA ASP A 66 -4.58 5.02 7.57
C ASP A 66 -4.64 3.68 6.81
N TYR A 67 -4.61 3.73 5.48
CA TYR A 67 -4.42 2.57 4.62
C TYR A 67 -2.94 2.37 4.35
N VAL A 68 -2.50 1.11 4.30
CA VAL A 68 -1.12 0.76 3.93
C VAL A 68 -0.86 1.06 2.46
N ILE A 69 -1.88 0.83 1.63
CA ILE A 69 -1.92 1.22 0.22
C ILE A 69 -3.08 2.22 0.08
N PRO A 70 -2.78 3.53 0.08
CA PRO A 70 -3.80 4.57 0.02
C PRO A 70 -4.69 4.47 -1.22
N PRO A 71 -6.02 4.63 -1.07
CA PRO A 71 -6.96 4.57 -2.19
C PRO A 71 -6.85 5.78 -3.13
N TYR A 72 -6.33 6.90 -2.63
CA TYR A 72 -6.07 8.13 -3.36
C TYR A 72 -4.94 8.87 -2.65
N ASN A 73 -4.06 9.48 -3.43
CA ASN A 73 -3.19 10.54 -2.91
C ASN A 73 -4.03 11.82 -3.03
N GLY A 74 -4.10 12.64 -1.99
CA GLY A 74 -4.90 13.88 -2.01
C GLY A 74 -4.37 14.91 -3.01
N ASP A 75 -4.49 16.20 -2.70
CA ASP A 75 -3.83 17.28 -3.47
C ASP A 75 -2.31 17.34 -3.21
N GLN A 76 -1.66 16.17 -3.14
CA GLN A 76 -0.23 16.03 -2.96
C GLN A 76 0.36 15.24 -4.11
N PRO A 77 1.50 15.68 -4.64
CA PRO A 77 2.19 14.94 -5.69
C PRO A 77 2.78 13.64 -5.11
N PRO A 78 2.98 12.59 -5.92
CA PRO A 78 3.45 11.30 -5.43
C PRO A 78 4.84 11.42 -4.80
N LEU A 79 5.03 10.67 -3.71
CA LEU A 79 6.31 10.52 -3.02
C LEU A 79 7.19 9.55 -3.81
N TYR A 80 8.47 9.88 -3.93
CA TYR A 80 9.44 9.05 -4.63
C TYR A 80 10.85 9.25 -4.09
N TYR A 81 11.71 8.29 -4.39
CA TYR A 81 13.14 8.35 -4.09
C TYR A 81 13.93 7.72 -5.24
N VAL A 82 14.90 8.44 -5.79
CA VAL A 82 15.75 7.99 -6.89
C VAL A 82 17.15 7.72 -6.35
N LEU A 83 17.60 6.47 -6.50
CA LEU A 83 18.91 6.03 -6.04
C LEU A 83 19.70 5.45 -7.21
N GLY A 84 20.69 6.20 -7.71
CA GLY A 84 21.54 5.72 -8.81
C GLY A 84 20.77 5.32 -10.06
N GLY A 85 19.59 5.88 -10.30
CA GLY A 85 18.69 5.52 -11.40
C GLY A 85 17.53 4.60 -11.02
N LEU A 86 17.59 3.88 -9.89
CA LEU A 86 16.44 3.11 -9.39
C LEU A 86 15.39 4.05 -8.81
N ILE A 87 14.14 3.94 -9.29
CA ILE A 87 13.03 4.77 -8.80
C ILE A 87 12.17 3.97 -7.83
N PHE A 88 12.15 4.42 -6.58
CA PHE A 88 11.28 3.90 -5.54
C PHE A 88 10.09 4.82 -5.33
N GLN A 89 8.93 4.24 -5.08
CA GLN A 89 7.72 4.97 -4.68
C GLN A 89 6.88 4.14 -3.70
N GLU A 90 5.95 4.79 -3.02
CA GLU A 90 4.95 4.10 -2.19
C GLU A 90 3.80 3.60 -3.07
N LEU A 91 3.46 2.32 -2.93
CA LEU A 91 2.36 1.72 -3.65
C LEU A 91 1.04 2.38 -3.24
N SER A 92 0.31 2.87 -4.23
CA SER A 92 -1.01 3.48 -4.05
C SER A 92 -1.98 2.95 -5.10
N ARG A 93 -3.28 3.03 -4.83
CA ARG A 93 -4.28 2.68 -5.84
C ARG A 93 -4.26 3.65 -7.03
N GLN A 94 -3.82 4.88 -6.81
CA GLN A 94 -3.63 5.85 -7.89
C GLN A 94 -2.52 5.40 -8.84
N TYR A 95 -1.39 4.93 -8.33
CA TYR A 95 -0.34 4.32 -9.15
C TYR A 95 -0.85 3.09 -9.90
N LEU A 96 -1.59 2.20 -9.23
CA LEU A 96 -2.19 1.03 -9.90
C LEU A 96 -3.13 1.41 -11.04
N ARG A 97 -3.85 2.54 -10.93
CA ARG A 97 -4.76 3.03 -11.97
C ARG A 97 -4.05 3.59 -13.21
N GLU A 98 -2.72 3.71 -13.21
CA GLU A 98 -1.96 4.10 -14.41
C GLU A 98 -2.09 3.06 -15.54
N TRP A 99 -2.42 1.80 -15.21
CA TRP A 99 -2.80 0.76 -16.18
C TRP A 99 -4.20 0.95 -16.79
N GLY A 100 -4.89 2.05 -16.48
CA GLY A 100 -6.18 2.42 -17.07
C GLY A 100 -7.40 1.75 -16.44
N GLY A 101 -8.52 1.74 -17.17
CA GLY A 101 -9.82 1.30 -16.63
C GLY A 101 -9.87 -0.16 -16.17
N ASN A 102 -9.00 -1.01 -16.71
CA ASN A 102 -8.90 -2.43 -16.36
C ASN A 102 -7.69 -2.75 -15.47
N TRP A 103 -7.15 -1.76 -14.75
CA TRP A 103 -5.95 -1.92 -13.92
C TRP A 103 -5.97 -3.15 -12.99
N GLN A 104 -7.14 -3.57 -12.50
CA GLN A 104 -7.25 -4.76 -11.63
C GLN A 104 -6.76 -6.05 -12.33
N LYS A 105 -6.78 -6.09 -13.67
CA LYS A 105 -6.30 -7.20 -14.49
C LYS A 105 -4.92 -6.93 -15.08
N ASP A 106 -4.65 -5.67 -15.42
CA ASP A 106 -3.48 -5.30 -16.23
C ASP A 106 -2.26 -4.90 -15.39
N ALA A 107 -2.48 -4.35 -14.18
CA ALA A 107 -1.40 -4.05 -13.25
C ALA A 107 -0.79 -5.35 -12.67
N PRO A 108 0.44 -5.29 -12.13
CA PRO A 108 1.07 -6.44 -11.48
C PRO A 108 0.13 -7.07 -10.44
N GLN A 109 -0.29 -8.31 -10.69
CA GLN A 109 -1.33 -8.98 -9.89
C GLN A 109 -0.96 -9.08 -8.40
N ARG A 110 0.33 -9.15 -8.07
CA ARG A 110 0.83 -9.06 -6.70
C ARG A 110 0.46 -7.75 -6.01
N PHE A 111 0.58 -6.62 -6.69
CA PHE A 111 0.25 -5.32 -6.12
C PHE A 111 -1.26 -5.14 -5.98
N VAL A 112 -2.03 -5.66 -6.94
CA VAL A 112 -3.51 -5.71 -6.84
C VAL A 112 -3.94 -6.59 -5.66
N TYR A 113 -3.27 -7.72 -5.46
CA TYR A 113 -3.48 -8.59 -4.31
C TYR A 113 -3.16 -7.86 -2.99
N MET A 114 -2.03 -7.16 -2.92
CA MET A 114 -1.68 -6.36 -1.75
C MET A 114 -2.72 -5.25 -1.48
N ASP A 115 -3.16 -4.48 -2.49
CA ASP A 115 -4.21 -3.45 -2.33
C ASP A 115 -5.51 -4.04 -1.79
N ARG A 116 -5.93 -5.20 -2.31
CA ARG A 116 -7.19 -5.84 -1.96
C ARG A 116 -7.19 -6.46 -0.57
N PHE A 117 -6.07 -7.07 -0.17
CA PHE A 117 -5.95 -7.83 1.09
C PHE A 117 -5.06 -7.13 2.13
N GLN A 118 -4.76 -5.84 1.96
CA GLN A 118 -3.85 -5.09 2.84
C GLN A 118 -4.20 -5.18 4.33
N SER A 119 -5.49 -5.22 4.69
CA SER A 119 -5.89 -5.32 6.10
C SER A 119 -5.56 -6.68 6.73
N GLU A 120 -5.48 -7.74 5.92
CA GLU A 120 -5.10 -9.09 6.35
C GLU A 120 -3.57 -9.26 6.34
N LEU A 121 -2.92 -8.73 5.30
CA LEU A 121 -1.47 -8.80 5.11
C LEU A 121 -0.71 -7.89 6.08
N PHE A 122 -1.30 -6.76 6.45
CA PHE A 122 -0.69 -5.72 7.29
C PHE A 122 -1.68 -5.29 8.40
N PRO A 123 -1.94 -6.15 9.39
CA PRO A 123 -2.96 -5.90 10.41
C PRO A 123 -2.63 -4.70 11.31
N GLU A 124 -1.36 -4.36 11.47
CA GLU A 124 -0.91 -3.19 12.24
C GLU A 124 -1.23 -1.87 11.52
N GLY A 125 -1.31 -1.87 10.19
CA GLY A 125 -1.66 -0.71 9.37
C GLY A 125 -0.64 0.44 9.35
N ASP A 126 0.38 0.41 10.21
CA ASP A 126 1.37 1.46 10.47
C ASP A 126 2.58 1.38 9.52
N ARG A 127 2.32 1.13 8.24
CA ARG A 127 3.37 1.07 7.22
C ARG A 127 2.89 1.51 5.85
N ARG A 128 3.85 1.59 4.94
CA ARG A 128 3.69 1.71 3.49
C ARG A 128 4.39 0.53 2.82
N VAL A 129 3.98 0.29 1.58
CA VAL A 129 4.62 -0.69 0.70
C VAL A 129 5.48 0.09 -0.26
N VAL A 130 6.80 -0.01 -0.11
CA VAL A 130 7.76 0.63 -1.00
C VAL A 130 8.07 -0.32 -2.15
N VAL A 131 7.98 0.18 -3.38
CA VAL A 131 8.26 -0.59 -4.59
C VAL A 131 9.32 0.09 -5.43
N LEU A 132 10.21 -0.69 -6.03
CA LEU A 132 10.98 -0.29 -7.19
C LEU A 132 10.01 -0.26 -8.38
N SER A 133 9.64 0.92 -8.87
CA SER A 133 8.72 1.01 -9.99
C SER A 133 9.41 0.80 -11.33
N GLN A 134 10.58 1.40 -11.51
CA GLN A 134 11.36 1.33 -12.75
C GLN A 134 12.82 1.70 -12.50
N VAL A 135 13.67 1.42 -13.49
CA VAL A 135 15.08 1.77 -13.49
C VAL A 135 15.37 2.72 -14.64
N LEU A 136 15.99 3.85 -14.33
CA LEU A 136 16.55 4.79 -15.29
C LEU A 136 17.98 4.35 -15.63
N PRO A 137 18.31 4.14 -16.91
CA PRO A 137 19.67 3.73 -17.30
C PRO A 137 20.74 4.71 -16.80
N ALA A 138 21.66 4.23 -15.97
CA ALA A 138 22.83 4.94 -15.48
C ALA A 138 23.99 3.96 -15.34
N ASN A 139 25.22 4.43 -15.16
CA ASN A 139 26.34 3.50 -15.00
C ASN A 139 26.22 2.70 -13.69
N SER A 140 25.57 3.26 -12.67
CA SER A 140 25.25 2.57 -11.42
C SER A 140 24.18 1.47 -11.55
N THR A 141 23.43 1.40 -12.66
CA THR A 141 22.35 0.41 -12.87
C THR A 141 22.61 -0.54 -14.04
N ILE A 142 23.85 -0.67 -14.50
CA ILE A 142 24.18 -1.55 -15.63
C ILE A 142 23.71 -2.98 -15.30
N GLY A 143 22.83 -3.52 -16.15
CA GLY A 143 22.28 -4.86 -16.00
C GLY A 143 21.00 -4.93 -15.16
N TYR A 144 20.49 -3.79 -14.68
CA TYR A 144 19.23 -3.68 -13.93
C TYR A 144 18.09 -3.08 -14.77
N ASP A 145 18.31 -2.84 -16.06
CA ASP A 145 17.41 -2.11 -16.96
C ASP A 145 16.01 -2.75 -17.08
N GLU A 146 15.92 -4.07 -16.92
CA GLU A 146 14.65 -4.82 -16.99
C GLU A 146 13.93 -4.95 -15.63
N PHE A 147 14.57 -4.53 -14.54
CA PHE A 147 13.96 -4.63 -13.22
C PHE A 147 12.93 -3.54 -13.00
N GLY A 148 11.81 -3.96 -12.43
CA GLY A 148 10.69 -3.08 -12.15
C GLY A 148 9.61 -3.84 -11.41
N PHE A 149 8.72 -3.07 -10.79
CA PHE A 149 7.62 -3.57 -9.99
C PHE A 149 8.07 -4.50 -8.84
N LEU A 150 9.24 -4.30 -8.24
CA LEU A 150 9.74 -5.13 -7.14
C LEU A 150 9.34 -4.54 -5.79
N THR A 151 8.87 -5.35 -4.86
CA THR A 151 8.54 -4.95 -3.49
C THR A 151 9.82 -4.91 -2.65
N VAL A 152 10.16 -3.76 -2.07
CA VAL A 152 11.34 -3.61 -1.22
C VAL A 152 11.02 -4.11 0.19
N GLN A 153 11.83 -5.04 0.69
CA GLN A 153 11.73 -5.54 2.06
C GLN A 153 12.73 -4.87 2.99
N LYS A 154 14.00 -4.83 2.57
CA LYS A 154 15.10 -4.30 3.39
C LYS A 154 16.08 -3.51 2.56
N VAL A 155 16.74 -2.56 3.21
CA VAL A 155 17.95 -1.91 2.69
C VAL A 155 19.04 -1.95 3.75
N ASN A 156 20.22 -2.44 3.38
CA ASN A 156 21.35 -2.61 4.28
C ASN A 156 20.97 -3.39 5.57
N GLY A 157 20.13 -4.41 5.42
CA GLY A 157 19.62 -5.24 6.52
C GLY A 157 18.54 -4.59 7.40
N LYS A 158 18.16 -3.33 7.16
CA LYS A 158 17.07 -2.63 7.88
C LYS A 158 15.74 -2.83 7.15
N GLU A 159 14.68 -3.17 7.89
CA GLU A 159 13.33 -3.27 7.34
C GLU A 159 12.83 -1.93 6.83
N ILE A 160 12.22 -1.93 5.64
CA ILE A 160 11.66 -0.73 5.02
C ILE A 160 10.15 -0.73 5.20
N ARG A 161 9.64 0.23 5.97
CA ARG A 161 8.20 0.45 6.19
C ARG A 161 7.69 1.73 5.54
N SER A 162 8.58 2.56 4.99
CA SER A 162 8.26 3.82 4.29
C SER A 162 9.42 4.24 3.37
N LEU A 163 9.18 5.19 2.45
CA LEU A 163 10.27 5.77 1.67
C LEU A 163 11.31 6.49 2.55
N ARG A 164 10.90 7.03 3.69
CA ARG A 164 11.80 7.65 4.65
C ARG A 164 12.76 6.64 5.26
N ASP A 165 12.29 5.45 5.61
CA ASP A 165 13.16 4.38 6.11
C ASP A 165 14.20 3.99 5.06
N LEU A 166 13.80 3.93 3.79
CA LEU A 166 14.69 3.66 2.67
C LEU A 166 15.77 4.75 2.57
N ALA A 167 15.36 6.01 2.55
CA ALA A 167 16.28 7.16 2.47
C ALA A 167 17.25 7.24 3.66
N GLU A 168 16.85 6.81 4.86
CA GLU A 168 17.75 6.70 6.01
C GLU A 168 18.67 5.48 5.95
N ALA A 169 18.19 4.33 5.45
CA ALA A 169 18.95 3.10 5.37
C ALA A 169 20.12 3.20 4.38
N VAL A 170 19.97 3.92 3.27
CA VAL A 170 21.01 4.08 2.24
C VAL A 170 22.20 4.93 2.72
N LYS A 171 22.01 5.79 3.73
CA LYS A 171 23.08 6.64 4.29
C LYS A 171 24.21 5.86 4.98
N GLN A 172 23.99 4.57 5.27
CA GLN A 172 24.96 3.71 5.94
C GLN A 172 25.28 2.48 5.06
N PRO A 173 26.12 2.62 4.01
CA PRO A 173 26.50 1.51 3.14
C PRO A 173 27.24 0.40 3.89
N LEU A 174 27.04 -0.84 3.46
CA LEU A 174 27.70 -2.03 4.00
C LEU A 174 28.82 -2.47 3.06
N GLY A 175 30.07 -2.26 3.47
CA GLY A 175 31.24 -2.63 2.67
C GLY A 175 31.36 -1.86 1.35
N GLY A 176 30.88 -0.61 1.33
CA GLY A 176 30.87 0.25 0.13
C GLY A 176 29.63 0.07 -0.76
N PHE A 177 28.76 -0.89 -0.44
CA PHE A 177 27.56 -1.17 -1.24
C PHE A 177 26.27 -0.80 -0.50
N ILE A 178 25.26 -0.42 -1.27
CA ILE A 178 23.87 -0.33 -0.84
C ILE A 178 23.18 -1.61 -1.30
N LYS A 179 22.71 -2.42 -0.35
CA LYS A 179 22.06 -3.70 -0.61
C LYS A 179 20.56 -3.56 -0.45
N ILE A 180 19.80 -3.87 -1.49
CA ILE A 180 18.35 -3.70 -1.55
C ILE A 180 17.74 -5.08 -1.71
N GLU A 181 17.09 -5.58 -0.67
CA GLU A 181 16.42 -6.88 -0.67
C GLU A 181 14.97 -6.71 -1.15
N THR A 182 14.56 -7.54 -2.10
CA THR A 182 13.22 -7.52 -2.70
C THR A 182 12.48 -8.83 -2.44
N GLU A 183 11.15 -8.75 -2.38
CA GLU A 183 10.31 -9.94 -2.27
C GLU A 183 10.44 -10.81 -3.52
N GLU A 184 10.42 -10.21 -4.71
CA GLU A 184 10.52 -10.92 -5.98
C GLU A 184 11.97 -11.09 -6.43
N ASP A 185 12.20 -11.94 -7.43
CA ASP A 185 13.51 -12.09 -8.06
C ASP A 185 13.99 -10.73 -8.62
N PRO A 186 15.28 -10.40 -8.46
CA PRO A 186 16.40 -11.28 -8.10
C PRO A 186 16.64 -11.46 -6.59
N LYS A 187 15.68 -11.07 -5.72
CA LYS A 187 15.77 -11.05 -4.24
C LYS A 187 16.74 -10.03 -3.66
N GLN A 188 17.75 -9.62 -4.41
CA GLN A 188 18.72 -8.63 -3.97
C GLN A 188 19.30 -7.86 -5.15
N LEU A 189 19.37 -6.54 -5.00
CA LEU A 189 20.09 -5.62 -5.88
C LEU A 189 21.21 -4.97 -5.06
N GLU A 190 22.35 -4.68 -5.70
CA GLU A 190 23.48 -4.02 -5.05
C GLU A 190 23.96 -2.83 -5.87
N LEU A 191 24.21 -1.70 -5.21
CA LEU A 191 24.78 -0.51 -5.85
C LEU A 191 26.08 -0.13 -5.16
N ASP A 192 27.08 0.28 -5.93
CA ASP A 192 28.27 0.93 -5.37
C ASP A 192 27.88 2.33 -4.84
N ALA A 193 28.05 2.55 -3.54
CA ALA A 193 27.63 3.79 -2.90
C ALA A 193 28.46 5.00 -3.35
N GLY A 194 29.74 4.80 -3.70
CA GLY A 194 30.61 5.85 -4.23
C GLY A 194 30.15 6.30 -5.61
N GLN A 195 29.92 5.34 -6.50
CA GLN A 195 29.43 5.62 -7.85
C GLN A 195 28.06 6.31 -7.84
N VAL A 196 27.13 5.84 -7.00
CA VAL A 196 25.81 6.49 -6.85
C VAL A 196 25.96 7.94 -6.42
N ALA A 197 26.84 8.24 -5.46
CA ALA A 197 27.07 9.60 -4.99
C ALA A 197 27.70 10.49 -6.07
N GLU A 198 28.65 9.96 -6.84
CA GLU A 198 29.32 10.70 -7.92
C GLU A 198 28.36 11.03 -9.08
N GLU A 199 27.47 10.10 -9.45
CA GLU A 199 26.61 10.24 -10.62
C GLU A 199 25.26 10.92 -10.34
N SER A 200 24.92 11.15 -9.06
CA SER A 200 23.61 11.70 -8.65
C SER A 200 23.20 12.96 -9.42
N ALA A 201 24.11 13.94 -9.55
CA ALA A 201 23.84 15.18 -10.29
C ALA A 201 23.59 14.93 -11.79
N SER A 202 24.37 14.02 -12.39
CA SER A 202 24.22 13.67 -13.80
C SER A 202 22.92 12.94 -14.10
N VAL A 203 22.48 12.04 -13.21
CA VAL A 203 21.18 11.35 -13.33
C VAL A 203 20.04 12.36 -13.24
N GLN A 204 20.13 13.31 -12.29
CA GLN A 204 19.12 14.35 -12.14
C GLN A 204 18.99 15.19 -13.42
N GLU A 205 20.11 15.65 -13.98
CA GLU A 205 20.12 16.49 -15.18
C GLU A 205 19.68 15.73 -16.44
N ASN A 206 20.24 14.55 -16.68
CA ASN A 206 19.97 13.76 -17.89
C ASN A 206 18.49 13.36 -18.02
N TYR A 207 17.83 13.10 -16.90
CA TYR A 207 16.42 12.72 -16.87
C TYR A 207 15.46 13.87 -16.55
N GLY A 208 15.98 15.10 -16.42
CA GLY A 208 15.16 16.29 -16.18
C GLY A 208 14.39 16.25 -14.85
N LEU A 209 14.96 15.62 -13.82
CA LEU A 209 14.31 15.45 -12.53
C LEU A 209 14.46 16.75 -11.70
N PRO A 210 13.37 17.32 -11.16
CA PRO A 210 13.47 18.53 -10.33
C PRO A 210 14.20 18.27 -9.00
N ALA A 211 14.12 17.05 -8.49
CA ALA A 211 14.82 16.56 -7.32
C ALA A 211 15.02 15.03 -7.44
N LEU A 212 15.95 14.46 -6.68
CA LEU A 212 16.12 13.00 -6.59
C LEU A 212 15.22 12.38 -5.52
N ASP A 213 14.59 13.18 -4.67
CA ASP A 213 13.64 12.71 -3.69
C ASP A 213 12.44 13.64 -3.53
N ARG A 214 11.34 13.05 -3.08
CA ARG A 214 10.21 13.72 -2.46
C ARG A 214 9.66 12.79 -1.39
N LEU A 215 9.95 13.10 -0.14
CA LEU A 215 9.57 12.30 1.02
C LEU A 215 8.41 12.91 1.82
N GLU A 216 7.95 14.10 1.42
CA GLU A 216 6.83 14.89 1.98
C GLU A 216 6.08 15.67 0.89
#